data_AF-A0A6I9MXS5-F1
#
_entry.id   AF-A0A6I9MXS5-F1
#
_cell.length_a   1.000
_cell.length_b   1.000
_cell.length_c   1.000
_cell.angle_alpha   90.00
_cell.angle_beta   90.00
_cell.angle_gamma   90.00
#
_symmetry.space_group_name_H-M   'P 1'
#
loop_
_entity.id
_entity.type
_entity.pdbx_description
1 polymer ?
#
loop_
_entity_poly.entity_id
_entity_poly.type
_entity_poly.pdbx_seq_one_letter_code
_entity_poly.pdbx_strand_id
1 'polypeptide(L)'
;MYLFKMRRVSLLTLTVMSMLLCQGLCSGVFELKLQEFLNKKGIQGNKNCCKGGLMSSFQQQCDCKTFFRICLKHYQPNATPEPPCTYGGAVTPVLGSNSFQVPDVIPESSFSNPVRINFGFTWPGTFSLIIEALHTDSKDDLMTDIPDRVISTMTTQRHLTVGEVWSQDLHTVGKTELKYSYRFVCDEHYYGDGCSVFCRPRDDAFGHFTCGERGEIVCDSGWKGHYCTE
;
A
#
# COMPACT_ATOMS: atom_id res chain seq x y z
N MET A 1 -23.14 -18.50 46.78
CA MET A 1 -23.56 -18.08 45.43
C MET A 1 -22.72 -16.94 44.82
N TYR A 2 -22.11 -16.05 45.62
CA TYR A 2 -21.24 -14.95 45.13
C TYR A 2 -19.86 -15.40 44.59
N LEU A 3 -19.21 -16.38 45.23
CA LEU A 3 -17.90 -16.91 44.82
C LEU A 3 -17.90 -17.55 43.41
N PHE A 4 -18.99 -18.21 43.02
CA PHE A 4 -19.14 -18.78 41.68
C PHE A 4 -19.33 -17.72 40.59
N LYS A 5 -19.88 -16.55 40.93
CA LYS A 5 -20.12 -15.44 40.00
C LYS A 5 -18.82 -14.66 39.72
N MET A 6 -17.98 -14.44 40.75
CA MET A 6 -16.63 -13.86 40.57
C MET A 6 -15.69 -14.74 39.75
N ARG A 7 -15.74 -16.06 39.96
CA ARG A 7 -14.90 -17.03 39.23
C ARG A 7 -15.25 -17.11 37.74
N ARG A 8 -16.52 -16.96 37.38
CA ARG A 8 -16.98 -16.89 35.98
C ARG A 8 -16.63 -15.58 35.30
N VAL A 9 -16.78 -14.45 35.99
CA VAL A 9 -16.37 -13.13 35.46
C VAL A 9 -14.86 -13.06 35.26
N SER A 10 -14.07 -13.61 36.19
CA SER A 10 -12.60 -13.67 36.06
C SER A 10 -12.14 -14.60 34.94
N LEU A 11 -12.84 -15.72 34.68
CA LEU A 11 -12.54 -16.58 33.53
C LEU A 11 -12.85 -15.88 32.21
N LEU A 12 -14.00 -15.21 32.12
CA LEU A 12 -14.42 -14.46 30.93
C LEU A 12 -13.45 -13.31 30.60
N THR A 13 -12.99 -12.57 31.61
CA THR A 13 -11.98 -11.51 31.40
C THR A 13 -10.63 -12.08 30.99
N LEU A 14 -10.20 -13.23 31.54
CA LEU A 14 -8.96 -13.90 31.13
C LEU A 14 -9.03 -14.42 29.69
N THR A 15 -10.18 -14.98 29.28
CA THR A 15 -10.38 -15.45 27.90
C THR A 15 -10.42 -14.29 26.90
N VAL A 16 -11.04 -13.16 27.25
CA VAL A 16 -11.05 -11.96 26.40
C VAL A 16 -9.65 -11.34 26.33
N MET A 17 -8.90 -11.28 27.44
CA MET A 17 -7.50 -10.83 27.45
C MET A 17 -6.59 -11.78 26.64
N SER A 18 -6.79 -13.10 26.71
CA SER A 18 -6.08 -14.10 25.90
C SER A 18 -6.40 -14.00 24.41
N MET A 19 -7.66 -13.74 24.05
CA MET A 19 -8.06 -13.45 22.66
C MET A 19 -7.48 -12.11 22.16
N LEU A 20 -7.30 -11.12 23.03
CA LEU A 20 -6.62 -9.86 22.72
C LEU A 20 -5.09 -10.02 22.56
N LEU A 21 -4.49 -11.04 23.21
CA LEU A 21 -3.06 -11.33 23.14
C LEU A 21 -2.67 -12.23 21.96
N CYS A 22 -3.63 -12.92 21.33
CA CYS A 22 -3.41 -13.71 20.12
C CYS A 22 -3.65 -12.86 18.86
N GLN A 23 -3.07 -11.67 18.80
CA GLN A 23 -2.85 -11.05 17.51
C GLN A 23 -1.67 -11.79 16.89
N GLY A 24 -1.96 -12.73 15.98
CA GLY A 24 -0.92 -13.33 15.16
C GLY A 24 -0.06 -12.20 14.60
N LEU A 25 1.22 -12.18 14.97
CA LEU A 25 2.15 -11.20 14.43
C LEU A 25 2.15 -11.44 12.91
N CYS A 26 1.71 -10.43 12.16
CA CYS A 26 1.73 -10.44 10.70
C CYS A 26 2.43 -9.16 10.28
N SER A 27 3.32 -9.25 9.31
CA SER A 27 4.06 -8.08 8.85
C SER A 27 4.42 -8.24 7.38
N GLY A 28 4.05 -7.25 6.59
CA GLY A 28 4.38 -7.19 5.18
C GLY A 28 4.13 -5.81 4.61
N VAL A 29 4.49 -5.64 3.35
CA VAL A 29 4.46 -4.35 2.67
C VAL A 29 3.84 -4.51 1.29
N PHE A 30 2.84 -3.68 1.02
CA PHE A 30 2.37 -3.46 -0.34
C PHE A 30 3.24 -2.37 -0.97
N GLU A 31 3.92 -2.72 -2.07
CA GLU A 31 4.79 -1.79 -2.79
C GLU A 31 4.14 -1.42 -4.12
N LEU A 32 4.02 -0.12 -4.38
CA LEU A 32 3.49 0.44 -5.62
C LEU A 32 4.59 1.26 -6.31
N LYS A 33 5.08 0.77 -7.43
CA LYS A 33 6.00 1.49 -8.31
C LYS A 33 5.23 2.24 -9.39
N LEU A 34 5.21 3.57 -9.30
CA LEU A 34 4.70 4.43 -10.37
C LEU A 34 5.79 4.54 -11.45
N GLN A 35 5.45 4.40 -12.73
CA GLN A 35 6.47 4.35 -13.80
C GLN A 35 6.32 5.53 -14.76
N GLU A 36 5.14 5.71 -15.35
CA GLU A 36 4.89 6.76 -16.34
C GLU A 36 3.46 7.26 -16.22
N PHE A 37 3.28 8.57 -16.32
CA PHE A 37 1.97 9.18 -16.48
C PHE A 37 1.94 10.00 -17.76
N LEU A 38 0.93 9.76 -18.60
CA LEU A 38 0.68 10.52 -19.83
C LEU A 38 -0.64 11.27 -19.69
N ASN A 39 -0.61 12.58 -19.89
CA ASN A 39 -1.80 13.42 -19.94
C ASN A 39 -1.94 14.08 -21.32
N LYS A 40 -2.83 13.51 -22.14
CA LYS A 40 -3.14 13.97 -23.52
C LYS A 40 -4.43 14.79 -23.59
N LYS A 41 -4.97 15.26 -22.46
CA LYS A 41 -6.26 15.98 -22.41
C LYS A 41 -6.25 17.34 -23.12
N GLY A 42 -5.09 17.98 -23.25
CA GLY A 42 -4.95 19.32 -23.83
C GLY A 42 -5.67 20.40 -23.00
N ILE A 43 -5.64 21.66 -23.46
CA ILE A 43 -6.16 22.82 -22.69
C ILE A 43 -7.63 22.64 -22.29
N GLN A 44 -8.48 22.18 -23.23
CA GLN A 44 -9.92 22.05 -22.99
C GLN A 44 -10.28 20.90 -22.04
N GLY A 45 -9.48 19.83 -22.00
CA GLY A 45 -9.71 18.68 -21.12
C GLY A 45 -9.09 18.84 -19.74
N ASN A 46 -8.16 19.78 -19.58
CA ASN A 46 -7.43 20.06 -18.35
C ASN A 46 -7.94 21.33 -17.64
N LYS A 47 -9.23 21.67 -17.69
CA LYS A 47 -9.80 22.88 -17.04
C LYS A 47 -9.43 23.01 -15.55
N ASN A 48 -9.17 21.87 -14.92
CA ASN A 48 -8.78 21.71 -13.52
C ASN A 48 -7.37 22.30 -13.22
N CYS A 49 -6.50 22.37 -14.22
CA CYS A 49 -5.18 23.02 -14.17
C CYS A 49 -5.06 24.25 -15.09
N CYS A 50 -5.82 24.29 -16.19
CA CYS A 50 -5.80 25.40 -17.13
C CYS A 50 -6.84 26.44 -16.73
N LYS A 51 -6.50 27.35 -15.80
CA LYS A 51 -7.37 28.49 -15.48
C LYS A 51 -7.42 29.46 -16.67
N GLY A 52 -8.59 29.59 -17.28
CA GLY A 52 -8.84 30.54 -18.36
C GLY A 52 -8.87 31.97 -17.85
N GLY A 53 -7.71 32.63 -17.83
CA GLY A 53 -7.62 34.07 -17.64
C GLY A 53 -7.85 34.81 -18.96
N LEU A 54 -8.78 35.77 -18.96
CA LEU A 54 -8.88 36.81 -20.00
C LEU A 54 -7.52 37.53 -20.06
N MET A 55 -6.87 37.55 -21.23
CA MET A 55 -5.54 38.13 -21.55
C MET A 55 -4.35 37.16 -21.53
N SER A 56 -4.18 36.36 -22.59
CA SER A 56 -2.92 36.33 -23.33
C SER A 56 -3.09 35.57 -24.66
N SER A 57 -3.04 36.32 -25.75
CA SER A 57 -3.33 35.88 -27.12
C SER A 57 -2.18 35.10 -27.79
N PHE A 58 -1.31 34.44 -27.02
CA PHE A 58 -0.18 33.66 -27.56
C PHE A 58 0.08 32.44 -26.66
N GLN A 59 -0.24 31.25 -27.16
CA GLN A 59 0.10 29.92 -26.60
C GLN A 59 0.09 29.82 -25.07
N GLN A 60 -1.12 29.74 -24.49
CA GLN A 60 -1.26 29.38 -23.08
C GLN A 60 -0.85 27.91 -22.89
N GLN A 61 0.42 27.70 -22.55
CA GLN A 61 0.98 26.39 -22.25
C GLN A 61 0.43 25.94 -20.90
N CYS A 62 -0.60 25.11 -20.93
CA CYS A 62 -1.19 24.57 -19.72
C CYS A 62 -0.24 23.56 -19.07
N ASP A 63 0.16 23.83 -17.83
CA ASP A 63 1.11 23.00 -17.09
C ASP A 63 0.46 22.40 -15.84
N CYS A 64 -0.02 21.15 -15.95
CA CYS A 64 -0.62 20.45 -14.83
C CYS A 64 0.48 19.84 -13.95
N LYS A 65 0.97 20.59 -12.96
CA LYS A 65 1.84 20.08 -11.89
C LYS A 65 1.13 18.95 -11.16
N THR A 66 1.54 17.72 -11.38
CA THR A 66 0.80 16.50 -11.02
C THR A 66 1.43 15.79 -9.83
N PHE A 67 0.60 15.48 -8.84
CA PHE A 67 0.92 14.59 -7.72
C PHE A 67 -0.16 13.51 -7.61
N PHE A 68 0.10 12.45 -6.84
CA PHE A 68 -0.81 11.32 -6.73
C PHE A 68 -1.32 11.13 -5.31
N ARG A 69 -2.60 10.85 -5.18
CA ARG A 69 -3.20 10.23 -4.01
C ARG A 69 -3.42 8.75 -4.28
N ILE A 70 -2.91 7.91 -3.38
CA ILE A 70 -3.01 6.46 -3.45
C ILE A 70 -3.88 6.00 -2.28
N CYS A 71 -4.91 5.23 -2.58
CA CYS A 71 -5.83 4.69 -1.59
C CYS A 71 -5.97 3.18 -1.82
N LEU A 72 -5.55 2.40 -0.82
CA LEU A 72 -5.67 0.95 -0.84
C LEU A 72 -6.78 0.51 0.12
N LYS A 73 -7.68 -0.34 -0.36
CA LYS A 73 -8.81 -0.85 0.43
C LYS A 73 -9.09 -2.32 0.15
N HIS A 74 -9.95 -2.89 0.98
CA HIS A 74 -10.49 -4.23 0.75
C HIS A 74 -11.21 -4.30 -0.58
N TYR A 75 -11.27 -5.51 -1.15
CA TYR A 75 -11.95 -5.73 -2.42
C TYR A 75 -13.40 -5.25 -2.36
N GLN A 76 -13.73 -4.33 -3.24
CA GLN A 76 -15.09 -3.84 -3.45
C GLN A 76 -15.40 -3.90 -4.96
N PRO A 77 -16.49 -4.57 -5.39
CA PRO A 77 -16.87 -4.65 -6.80
C PRO A 77 -16.97 -3.26 -7.47
N ASN A 78 -17.50 -2.28 -6.74
CA ASN A 78 -17.62 -0.89 -7.17
C ASN A 78 -16.83 0.03 -6.22
N ALA A 79 -15.50 -0.11 -6.24
CA ALA A 79 -14.63 0.69 -5.38
C ALA A 79 -14.68 2.19 -5.77
N THR A 80 -14.96 3.04 -4.78
CA THR A 80 -14.97 4.51 -4.94
C THR A 80 -13.70 5.14 -4.39
N PRO A 81 -13.35 6.39 -4.72
CA PRO A 81 -12.20 7.10 -4.13
C PRO A 81 -12.42 7.58 -2.69
N GLU A 82 -13.66 7.49 -2.21
CA GLU A 82 -14.08 8.00 -0.91
C GLU A 82 -13.32 7.28 0.23
N PRO A 83 -12.92 8.03 1.29
CA PRO A 83 -12.38 7.44 2.51
C PRO A 83 -13.38 6.49 3.19
N PRO A 84 -12.91 5.52 4.00
CA PRO A 84 -11.52 5.30 4.39
C PRO A 84 -10.73 4.40 3.42
N CYS A 85 -9.42 4.63 3.33
CA CYS A 85 -8.48 3.69 2.72
C CYS A 85 -8.16 2.60 3.75
N THR A 86 -8.97 1.54 3.79
CA THR A 86 -8.95 0.56 4.90
C THR A 86 -7.63 -0.18 5.07
N TYR A 87 -6.80 -0.25 4.03
CA TYR A 87 -5.47 -0.85 4.08
C TYR A 87 -4.35 0.19 4.16
N GLY A 88 -4.69 1.48 4.17
CA GLY A 88 -3.74 2.58 4.14
C GLY A 88 -3.74 3.31 2.80
N GLY A 89 -3.01 4.42 2.78
CA GLY A 89 -2.88 5.27 1.61
C GLY A 89 -1.64 6.16 1.73
N ALA A 90 -1.31 6.81 0.64
CA ALA A 90 -0.16 7.71 0.56
C ALA A 90 -0.48 8.88 -0.37
N VAL A 91 0.20 10.00 -0.14
CA VAL A 91 0.16 11.17 -1.03
C VAL A 91 1.59 11.47 -1.44
N THR A 92 1.84 11.59 -2.74
CA THR A 92 3.17 11.92 -3.27
C THR A 92 3.36 13.43 -3.29
N PRO A 93 4.62 13.92 -3.32
CA PRO A 93 4.88 15.28 -3.79
C PRO A 93 4.54 15.39 -5.29
N VAL A 94 4.66 16.61 -5.85
CA VAL A 94 4.58 16.83 -7.29
C VAL A 94 5.70 16.05 -7.98
N LEU A 95 5.34 15.09 -8.85
CA LEU A 95 6.29 14.19 -9.51
C LEU A 95 6.66 14.65 -10.92
N GLY A 96 5.87 15.54 -11.51
CA GLY A 96 6.13 16.11 -12.82
C GLY A 96 4.96 16.92 -13.33
N SER A 97 5.07 17.41 -14.56
CA SER A 97 4.01 18.18 -15.21
C SER A 97 3.48 17.50 -16.46
N ASN A 98 2.16 17.48 -16.63
CA ASN A 98 1.47 16.88 -17.76
C ASN A 98 1.82 15.40 -17.99
N SER A 99 2.80 15.12 -18.87
CA SER A 99 3.25 13.77 -19.22
C SER A 99 4.71 13.61 -18.81
N PHE A 100 5.02 12.61 -17.98
CA PHE A 100 6.35 12.44 -17.41
C PHE A 100 6.61 10.99 -16.98
N GLN A 101 7.89 10.63 -16.94
CA GLN A 101 8.39 9.43 -16.28
C GLN A 101 8.57 9.74 -14.79
N VAL A 102 8.18 8.81 -13.93
CA VAL A 102 8.24 9.02 -12.48
C VAL A 102 9.66 8.73 -11.98
N PRO A 103 10.33 9.67 -11.30
CA PRO A 103 11.66 9.45 -10.77
C PRO A 103 11.64 8.43 -9.62
N ASP A 104 12.73 7.66 -9.47
CA ASP A 104 12.87 6.72 -8.35
C ASP A 104 13.03 7.45 -6.99
N VAL A 105 13.70 8.61 -7.00
CA VAL A 105 13.95 9.47 -5.82
C VAL A 105 13.86 10.94 -6.22
N ILE A 106 13.35 11.79 -5.33
CA ILE A 106 13.37 13.25 -5.48
C ILE A 106 14.27 13.84 -4.37
N PRO A 107 15.45 14.42 -4.69
CA PRO A 107 16.47 14.82 -3.70
C PRO A 107 15.98 15.76 -2.60
N GLU A 108 14.99 16.61 -2.88
CA GLU A 108 14.44 17.61 -1.95
C GLU A 108 13.19 17.13 -1.22
N SER A 109 12.84 15.85 -1.30
CA SER A 109 11.63 15.31 -0.64
C SER A 109 11.90 13.94 -0.02
N SER A 110 11.06 13.55 0.95
CA SER A 110 11.07 12.20 1.53
C SER A 110 10.45 11.13 0.63
N PHE A 111 10.14 11.47 -0.63
CA PHE A 111 9.52 10.53 -1.56
C PHE A 111 10.51 9.49 -2.08
N SER A 112 10.10 8.24 -1.97
CA SER A 112 10.73 7.08 -2.60
C SER A 112 9.73 6.39 -3.50
N ASN A 113 10.22 5.88 -4.63
CA ASN A 113 9.46 5.01 -5.53
C ASN A 113 10.20 3.67 -5.62
N PRO A 114 9.62 2.57 -5.10
CA PRO A 114 8.19 2.36 -4.85
C PRO A 114 7.63 3.04 -3.59
N VAL A 115 6.35 3.41 -3.66
CA VAL A 115 5.54 3.82 -2.51
C VAL A 115 5.21 2.59 -1.68
N ARG A 116 5.43 2.67 -0.36
CA ARG A 116 5.29 1.54 0.56
C ARG A 116 4.11 1.76 1.50
N ILE A 117 3.21 0.79 1.60
CA ILE A 117 2.09 0.76 2.55
C ILE A 117 2.28 -0.47 3.43
N ASN A 118 2.60 -0.24 4.71
CA ASN A 118 2.89 -1.32 5.65
C ASN A 118 1.59 -1.95 6.17
N PHE A 119 1.59 -3.28 6.29
CA PHE A 119 0.47 -4.08 6.77
C PHE A 119 0.84 -4.74 8.09
N GLY A 120 0.05 -4.46 9.13
CA GLY A 120 0.13 -5.13 10.43
C GLY A 120 -0.91 -6.24 10.62
N PHE A 121 -1.45 -6.79 9.52
CA PHE A 121 -2.46 -7.84 9.51
C PHE A 121 -2.22 -8.78 8.33
N THR A 122 -2.79 -9.99 8.39
CA THR A 122 -2.63 -11.02 7.37
C THR A 122 -3.07 -10.50 6.00
N TRP A 123 -2.20 -10.65 4.98
CA TRP A 123 -2.53 -10.25 3.62
C TRP A 123 -3.72 -11.07 3.09
N PRO A 124 -4.84 -10.43 2.69
CA PRO A 124 -6.04 -11.15 2.28
C PRO A 124 -6.02 -11.66 0.84
N GLY A 125 -4.97 -11.38 0.06
CA GLY A 125 -4.86 -11.80 -1.34
C GLY A 125 -5.68 -10.97 -2.33
N THR A 126 -6.67 -10.18 -1.90
CA THR A 126 -7.51 -9.36 -2.79
C THR A 126 -7.60 -7.93 -2.29
N PHE A 127 -7.67 -6.98 -3.23
CA PHE A 127 -7.69 -5.56 -2.91
C PHE A 127 -8.40 -4.73 -3.98
N SER A 128 -8.71 -3.49 -3.62
CA SER A 128 -9.02 -2.42 -4.56
C SER A 128 -8.02 -1.29 -4.38
N LEU A 129 -7.39 -0.89 -5.48
CA LEU A 129 -6.41 0.18 -5.54
C LEU A 129 -7.01 1.34 -6.32
N ILE A 130 -7.03 2.50 -5.69
CA ILE A 130 -7.46 3.75 -6.29
C ILE A 130 -6.25 4.68 -6.34
N ILE A 131 -5.94 5.19 -7.53
CA ILE A 131 -4.90 6.19 -7.77
C ILE A 131 -5.55 7.41 -8.41
N GLU A 132 -5.45 8.55 -7.76
CA GLU A 132 -5.92 9.83 -8.26
C GLU A 132 -4.71 10.67 -8.65
N ALA A 133 -4.69 11.16 -9.88
CA ALA A 133 -3.76 12.18 -10.33
C ALA A 133 -4.40 13.55 -10.07
N LEU A 134 -3.74 14.42 -9.32
CA LEU A 134 -4.25 15.73 -8.93
C LEU A 134 -3.29 16.84 -9.35
N HIS A 135 -3.84 18.03 -9.57
CA HIS A 135 -3.09 19.25 -9.82
C HIS A 135 -2.98 20.12 -8.56
N THR A 136 -1.84 20.77 -8.38
CA THR A 136 -1.69 21.88 -7.43
C THR A 136 -0.93 23.06 -8.04
N ASP A 137 -1.31 24.27 -7.65
CA ASP A 137 -0.58 25.50 -8.02
C ASP A 137 0.68 25.69 -7.16
N SER A 138 0.67 25.18 -5.92
CA SER A 138 1.71 25.33 -4.89
C SER A 138 2.33 23.99 -4.52
N LYS A 139 3.66 23.95 -4.33
CA LYS A 139 4.37 22.72 -3.96
C LYS A 139 3.95 22.16 -2.58
N ASP A 140 3.51 23.04 -1.68
CA ASP A 140 3.17 22.69 -0.29
C ASP A 140 1.68 22.37 -0.10
N ASP A 141 0.84 22.71 -1.08
CA ASP A 141 -0.62 22.51 -1.00
C ASP A 141 -1.01 21.21 -1.71
N LEU A 142 -0.89 20.11 -0.99
CA LEU A 142 -1.23 18.75 -1.45
C LEU A 142 -2.59 18.27 -0.90
N MET A 143 -3.54 19.19 -0.69
CA MET A 143 -4.91 18.85 -0.28
C MET A 143 -5.59 17.99 -1.35
N THR A 144 -6.17 16.86 -0.93
CA THR A 144 -6.76 15.86 -1.84
C THR A 144 -8.28 15.80 -1.82
N ASP A 145 -8.90 16.54 -0.92
CA ASP A 145 -10.36 16.62 -0.72
C ASP A 145 -11.03 17.64 -1.65
N ILE A 146 -10.25 18.35 -2.48
CA ILE A 146 -10.74 19.35 -3.44
C ILE A 146 -11.00 18.67 -4.80
N PRO A 147 -12.25 18.40 -5.19
CA PRO A 147 -12.57 17.60 -6.39
C PRO A 147 -12.11 18.29 -7.68
N ASP A 148 -12.11 19.62 -7.70
CA ASP A 148 -11.73 20.43 -8.87
C ASP A 148 -10.24 20.29 -9.25
N ARG A 149 -9.41 19.72 -8.37
CA ARG A 149 -7.99 19.47 -8.64
C ARG A 149 -7.74 18.13 -9.34
N VAL A 150 -8.72 17.23 -9.37
CA VAL A 150 -8.53 15.87 -9.87
C VAL A 150 -8.37 15.89 -11.39
N ILE A 151 -7.20 15.49 -11.89
CA ILE A 151 -6.95 15.30 -13.31
C ILE A 151 -7.60 14.01 -13.77
N SER A 152 -7.39 12.91 -13.05
CA SER A 152 -7.98 11.61 -13.39
C SER A 152 -8.01 10.68 -12.18
N THR A 153 -9.07 9.87 -12.09
CA THR A 153 -9.23 8.82 -11.07
C THR A 153 -9.13 7.45 -11.73
N MET A 154 -8.38 6.56 -11.11
CA MET A 154 -8.07 5.24 -11.63
C MET A 154 -8.38 4.21 -10.55
N THR A 155 -9.19 3.22 -10.88
CA THR A 155 -9.61 2.19 -9.92
C THR A 155 -9.38 0.82 -10.51
N THR A 156 -8.68 -0.03 -9.78
CA THR A 156 -8.46 -1.43 -10.17
C THR A 156 -8.75 -2.36 -9.00
N GLN A 157 -9.34 -3.52 -9.30
CA GLN A 157 -9.53 -4.60 -8.36
C GLN A 157 -8.79 -5.83 -8.84
N ARG A 158 -8.01 -6.43 -7.95
CA ARG A 158 -7.11 -7.53 -8.30
C ARG A 158 -6.99 -8.53 -7.17
N HIS A 159 -6.63 -9.74 -7.57
CA HIS A 159 -6.00 -10.72 -6.70
C HIS A 159 -4.48 -10.60 -6.86
N LEU A 160 -3.73 -10.69 -5.78
CA LEU A 160 -2.28 -10.62 -5.76
C LEU A 160 -1.75 -11.55 -4.68
N THR A 161 -0.91 -12.49 -5.10
CA THR A 161 -0.17 -13.38 -4.21
C THR A 161 1.05 -12.66 -3.64
N VAL A 162 1.50 -13.09 -2.47
CA VAL A 162 2.76 -12.62 -1.87
C VAL A 162 3.93 -13.08 -2.74
N GLY A 163 4.91 -12.20 -2.93
CA GLY A 163 6.16 -12.52 -3.63
C GLY A 163 6.93 -11.29 -4.09
N GLU A 164 8.19 -11.52 -4.47
CA GLU A 164 9.08 -10.45 -4.94
C GLU A 164 8.81 -10.01 -6.39
N VAL A 165 8.07 -10.82 -7.15
CA VAL A 165 7.79 -10.58 -8.57
C VAL A 165 6.78 -9.44 -8.72
N TRP A 166 7.12 -8.46 -9.54
CA TRP A 166 6.26 -7.32 -9.85
C TRP A 166 5.12 -7.70 -10.80
N SER A 167 3.90 -7.35 -10.41
CA SER A 167 2.74 -7.32 -11.32
C SER A 167 2.63 -5.95 -11.96
N GLN A 168 2.66 -5.86 -13.28
CA GLN A 168 2.56 -4.59 -14.01
C GLN A 168 1.15 -4.41 -14.59
N ASP A 169 0.62 -3.19 -14.55
CA ASP A 169 -0.63 -2.81 -15.19
C ASP A 169 -0.48 -1.47 -15.93
N LEU A 170 -1.33 -1.25 -16.93
CA LEU A 170 -1.45 0.00 -17.68
C LEU A 170 -2.92 0.39 -17.66
N HIS A 171 -3.22 1.52 -17.02
CA HIS A 171 -4.60 1.95 -16.89
C HIS A 171 -4.83 3.23 -17.70
N THR A 172 -5.81 3.17 -18.60
CA THR A 172 -6.16 4.25 -19.53
C THR A 172 -7.57 4.75 -19.21
N VAL A 173 -7.68 6.03 -18.85
CA VAL A 173 -8.98 6.69 -18.58
C VAL A 173 -9.10 7.91 -19.46
N GLY A 174 -9.99 7.86 -20.44
CA GLY A 174 -10.16 8.95 -21.40
C GLY A 174 -8.85 9.24 -22.15
N LYS A 175 -8.20 10.36 -21.83
CA LYS A 175 -6.93 10.80 -22.45
C LYS A 175 -5.74 10.79 -21.47
N THR A 176 -5.87 10.10 -20.35
CA THR A 176 -4.78 9.90 -19.38
C THR A 176 -4.40 8.43 -19.31
N GLU A 177 -3.11 8.14 -19.23
CA GLU A 177 -2.55 6.78 -19.09
C GLU A 177 -1.59 6.77 -17.90
N LEU A 178 -1.66 5.74 -17.05
CA LEU A 178 -0.72 5.50 -15.97
C LEU A 178 -0.19 4.08 -16.08
N LYS A 179 1.14 3.97 -16.20
CA LYS A 179 1.88 2.72 -16.11
C LYS A 179 2.42 2.58 -14.69
N TYR A 180 2.13 1.45 -14.06
CA TYR A 180 2.55 1.16 -12.70
C TYR A 180 2.75 -0.33 -12.49
N SER A 181 3.52 -0.66 -11.47
CA SER A 181 3.73 -2.03 -11.02
C SER A 181 3.46 -2.13 -9.53
N TYR A 182 2.99 -3.28 -9.06
CA TYR A 182 2.75 -3.52 -7.64
C TYR A 182 3.15 -4.94 -7.25
N ARG A 183 3.49 -5.12 -5.98
CA ARG A 183 3.74 -6.42 -5.35
C ARG A 183 3.44 -6.35 -3.86
N PHE A 184 3.34 -7.52 -3.24
CA PHE A 184 3.25 -7.63 -1.79
C PHE A 184 4.38 -8.53 -1.29
N VAL A 185 5.19 -8.04 -0.37
CA VAL A 185 6.36 -8.76 0.16
C VAL A 185 6.21 -8.88 1.66
N CYS A 186 6.54 -10.03 2.23
CA CYS A 186 6.62 -10.17 3.68
C CYS A 186 7.79 -9.36 4.24
N ASP A 187 7.65 -8.85 5.45
CA ASP A 187 8.81 -8.31 6.16
C ASP A 187 9.76 -9.45 6.56
N GLU A 188 10.97 -9.08 6.96
CA GLU A 188 11.99 -10.03 7.37
C GLU A 188 11.45 -10.98 8.46
N HIS A 189 11.73 -12.28 8.30
CA HIS A 189 11.27 -13.36 9.18
C HIS A 189 9.76 -13.65 9.13
N TYR A 190 9.00 -13.03 8.22
CA TYR A 190 7.60 -13.39 7.97
C TYR A 190 7.44 -14.18 6.67
N TYR A 191 6.58 -15.20 6.73
CA TYR A 191 6.40 -16.17 5.65
C TYR A 191 4.92 -16.52 5.44
N GLY A 192 4.69 -17.30 4.39
CA GLY A 192 3.40 -17.80 3.96
C GLY A 192 2.62 -16.80 3.11
N ASP A 193 1.52 -17.27 2.52
CA ASP A 193 0.71 -16.52 1.56
C ASP A 193 0.03 -15.27 2.15
N GLY A 194 0.06 -15.12 3.47
CA GLY A 194 -0.50 -14.00 4.21
C GLY A 194 0.52 -13.21 5.03
N CYS A 195 1.82 -13.55 4.98
CA CYS A 195 2.87 -13.00 5.85
C CYS A 195 2.54 -13.07 7.35
N SER A 196 1.94 -14.18 7.76
CA SER A 196 1.43 -14.41 9.11
C SER A 196 2.21 -15.46 9.89
N VAL A 197 3.22 -16.10 9.28
CA VAL A 197 4.08 -17.10 9.92
C VAL A 197 5.40 -16.44 10.26
N PHE A 198 5.68 -16.25 11.54
CA PHE A 198 6.97 -15.71 11.98
C PHE A 198 7.99 -16.84 12.23
N CYS A 199 9.14 -16.76 11.58
CA CYS A 199 10.27 -17.63 11.83
C CYS A 199 11.59 -16.86 11.70
N ARG A 200 12.37 -16.81 12.78
CA ARG A 200 13.73 -16.26 12.76
C ARG A 200 14.71 -17.38 13.08
N PRO A 201 15.69 -17.67 12.21
CA PRO A 201 16.70 -18.69 12.49
C PRO A 201 17.38 -18.44 13.84
N ARG A 202 17.70 -19.52 14.55
CA ARG A 202 18.26 -19.47 15.90
C ARG A 202 19.27 -20.59 16.08
N ASP A 203 20.37 -20.28 16.76
CA ASP A 203 21.40 -21.22 17.16
C ASP A 203 21.93 -20.83 18.56
N ASP A 204 21.11 -21.07 19.58
CA ASP A 204 21.40 -20.77 20.97
C ASP A 204 20.66 -21.74 21.92
N ALA A 205 20.77 -21.52 23.23
CA ALA A 205 20.14 -22.39 24.25
C ALA A 205 18.60 -22.57 24.10
N PHE A 206 17.93 -21.73 23.30
CA PHE A 206 16.50 -21.76 23.04
C PHE A 206 16.14 -22.31 21.66
N GLY A 207 17.09 -22.85 20.89
CA GLY A 207 16.82 -23.58 19.65
C GLY A 207 17.97 -23.55 18.65
N HIS A 208 18.06 -24.62 17.86
CA HIS A 208 19.04 -24.83 16.80
C HIS A 208 18.31 -25.19 15.50
N PHE A 209 17.89 -24.16 14.76
CA PHE A 209 17.05 -24.32 13.58
C PHE A 209 17.20 -23.20 12.55
N THR A 210 16.85 -23.57 11.32
CA THR A 210 16.64 -22.67 10.20
C THR A 210 15.15 -22.57 9.85
N CYS A 211 14.79 -21.59 9.02
CA CYS A 211 13.42 -21.38 8.56
C CYS A 211 13.28 -21.90 7.13
N GLY A 212 12.30 -22.77 6.89
CA GLY A 212 11.95 -23.22 5.56
C GLY A 212 11.21 -22.17 4.75
N GLU A 213 10.80 -22.52 3.53
CA GLU A 213 10.21 -21.57 2.57
C GLU A 213 8.87 -20.99 3.02
N ARG A 214 8.11 -21.73 3.85
CA ARG A 214 6.81 -21.29 4.38
C ARG A 214 6.90 -20.85 5.84
N GLY A 215 8.12 -20.70 6.36
CA GLY A 215 8.37 -20.32 7.75
C GLY A 215 8.28 -21.50 8.74
N GLU A 216 8.30 -22.74 8.24
CA GLU A 216 8.43 -23.92 9.09
C GLU A 216 9.80 -23.97 9.77
N ILE A 217 9.84 -24.42 11.02
CA ILE A 217 11.08 -24.65 11.76
C ILE A 217 11.73 -25.93 11.25
N VAL A 218 12.98 -25.83 10.79
CA VAL A 218 13.79 -26.96 10.31
C VAL A 218 14.97 -27.14 11.26
N CYS A 219 14.95 -28.20 12.06
CA CYS A 219 16.01 -28.47 13.04
C CYS A 219 17.34 -28.78 12.35
N ASP A 220 18.42 -28.28 12.95
CA ASP A 220 19.77 -28.60 12.53
C ASP A 220 20.12 -30.06 12.85
N SER A 221 21.17 -30.57 12.22
CA SER A 221 21.60 -31.96 12.39
C SER A 221 21.93 -32.28 13.85
N GLY A 222 21.24 -33.27 14.42
CA GLY A 222 21.40 -33.68 15.81
C GLY A 222 20.40 -33.07 16.78
N TRP A 223 19.55 -32.14 16.32
CA TRP A 223 18.50 -31.50 17.13
C TRP A 223 17.11 -31.98 16.74
N LYS A 224 16.19 -32.01 17.71
CA LYS A 224 14.78 -32.36 17.51
C LYS A 224 13.85 -31.62 18.48
N GLY A 225 12.55 -31.91 18.37
CA GLY A 225 11.50 -31.28 19.15
C GLY A 225 10.93 -30.03 18.46
N HIS A 226 9.84 -29.48 18.99
CA HIS A 226 9.12 -28.36 18.36
C HIS A 226 9.97 -27.10 18.19
N TYR A 227 10.95 -26.88 19.07
CA TYR A 227 11.85 -25.73 19.05
C TYR A 227 13.32 -26.12 18.81
N CYS A 228 13.58 -27.37 18.40
CA CYS A 228 14.92 -27.88 18.11
C CYS A 228 15.90 -27.70 19.28
N THR A 229 15.51 -28.20 20.46
CA THR A 229 16.26 -28.08 21.72
C THR A 229 16.64 -29.42 22.35
N GLU A 230 16.24 -30.54 21.72
CA GLU A 230 16.46 -31.92 22.20
C GLU A 230 17.45 -32.71 21.33
#